data_AF-A0A1Y1JGZ5-F1
#
_entry.id   AF-A0A1Y1JGZ5-F1
#
_cell.length_a   1.000
_cell.length_b   1.000
_cell.length_c   1.000
_cell.angle_alpha   90.00
_cell.angle_beta   90.00
_cell.angle_gamma   90.00
#
_symmetry.space_group_name_H-M   'P 1'
#
loop_
_entity.id
_entity.type
_entity.pdbx_description
1 polymer ?
#
loop_
_entity_poly.entity_id
_entity_poly.type
_entity_poly.pdbx_seq_one_letter_code
_entity_poly.pdbx_strand_id
1 'polypeptide(L)'
;MSYATCPIYHVNINQTQKEDLLRFESSAVDNYKQYRAVEIHSRIRISLVITLISLLIFGSWKFRHDRTVIEMINNIPLMLFVIVFFIFSIKHYYKNLFKSKSYIRSLNKTLKGFNLYLDNKSLKLCVIGGFRKE
;
A
#
# COMPACT_ATOMS: atom_id res chain seq x y z
N MET A 1 -23.67 -20.92 1.68
CA MET A 1 -22.47 -20.49 0.94
C MET A 1 -22.90 -19.70 -0.28
N SER A 2 -22.57 -18.40 -0.37
CA SER A 2 -22.88 -17.63 -1.59
C SER A 2 -21.86 -18.03 -2.66
N TYR A 3 -22.30 -18.79 -3.67
CA TYR A 3 -21.45 -19.18 -4.79
C TYR A 3 -20.99 -17.91 -5.50
N ALA A 4 -19.67 -17.71 -5.57
CA ALA A 4 -19.08 -16.64 -6.35
C ALA A 4 -18.63 -17.19 -7.71
N THR A 5 -19.04 -16.54 -8.79
CA THR A 5 -18.61 -16.90 -10.15
C THR A 5 -17.46 -15.98 -10.57
N CYS A 6 -16.30 -16.58 -10.78
CA CYS A 6 -15.09 -15.91 -11.26
C CYS A 6 -14.50 -16.72 -12.41
N PRO A 7 -14.08 -16.10 -13.54
CA PRO A 7 -14.33 -14.71 -13.94
C PRO A 7 -15.76 -14.49 -14.48
N ILE A 8 -16.15 -13.21 -14.62
CA ILE A 8 -17.50 -12.77 -15.06
C ILE A 8 -17.89 -13.29 -16.46
N TYR A 9 -16.94 -13.77 -17.26
CA TYR A 9 -17.19 -14.34 -18.59
C TYR A 9 -18.28 -15.43 -18.61
N HIS A 10 -18.46 -16.15 -17.50
CA HIS A 10 -19.45 -17.22 -17.39
C HIS A 10 -20.84 -16.75 -16.93
N VAL A 11 -21.03 -15.43 -16.79
CA VAL A 11 -22.28 -14.84 -16.31
C VAL A 11 -23.11 -14.35 -17.51
N ASN A 12 -24.39 -14.71 -17.51
CA ASN A 12 -25.32 -14.38 -18.58
C ASN A 12 -25.84 -12.93 -18.43
N ILE A 13 -25.00 -11.97 -18.80
CA ILE A 13 -25.29 -10.52 -18.83
C ILE A 13 -25.15 -9.98 -20.25
N ASN A 14 -25.76 -8.82 -20.52
CA ASN A 14 -25.71 -8.18 -21.83
C ASN A 14 -24.26 -7.85 -22.24
N GLN A 15 -23.96 -7.87 -23.54
CA GLN A 15 -22.62 -7.64 -24.08
C GLN A 15 -22.07 -6.26 -23.69
N THR A 16 -22.92 -5.22 -23.70
CA THR A 16 -22.55 -3.87 -23.27
C THR A 16 -22.17 -3.82 -21.79
N GLN A 17 -22.94 -4.49 -20.93
CA GLN A 17 -22.63 -4.60 -19.49
C GLN A 17 -21.33 -5.38 -19.24
N LYS A 18 -21.04 -6.39 -20.05
CA LYS A 18 -19.76 -7.12 -19.99
C LYS A 18 -18.59 -6.20 -20.31
N GLU A 19 -18.68 -5.41 -21.37
CA GLU A 19 -17.63 -4.47 -21.75
C GLU A 19 -17.39 -3.40 -20.69
N ASP A 20 -18.47 -2.85 -20.11
CA ASP A 20 -18.35 -1.86 -19.03
C ASP A 20 -17.72 -2.45 -17.76
N LEU A 21 -18.07 -3.69 -17.39
CA LEU A 21 -17.45 -4.39 -16.25
C LEU A 21 -15.97 -4.71 -16.50
N LEU A 22 -15.60 -5.06 -17.73
CA LEU A 22 -14.20 -5.29 -18.11
C LEU A 22 -13.38 -3.99 -18.10
N ARG A 23 -13.96 -2.86 -18.56
CA ARG A 23 -13.35 -1.53 -18.45
C ARG A 23 -13.20 -1.10 -16.99
N PHE A 24 -14.18 -1.41 -16.16
CA PHE A 24 -14.09 -1.17 -14.73
C PHE A 24 -12.99 -2.03 -14.09
N GLU A 25 -12.91 -3.31 -14.43
CA GLU A 25 -11.84 -4.21 -13.95
C GLU A 25 -10.47 -3.66 -14.31
N SER A 26 -10.23 -3.29 -15.57
CA SER A 26 -8.94 -2.76 -16.00
C SER A 26 -8.57 -1.48 -15.26
N SER A 27 -9.49 -0.54 -15.12
CA SER A 27 -9.28 0.70 -14.35
C SER A 27 -9.00 0.41 -12.87
N ALA A 28 -9.74 -0.53 -12.27
CA ALA A 28 -9.55 -0.91 -10.88
C ALA A 28 -8.18 -1.54 -10.64
N VAL A 29 -7.73 -2.39 -11.58
CA VAL A 29 -6.42 -3.05 -11.57
C VAL A 29 -5.30 -2.03 -11.74
N ASP A 30 -5.44 -1.06 -12.64
CA ASP A 30 -4.40 -0.05 -12.87
C ASP A 30 -4.25 0.89 -11.67
N ASN A 31 -5.35 1.31 -11.05
CA ASN A 31 -5.33 2.04 -9.78
C ASN A 31 -4.65 1.22 -8.68
N TYR A 32 -4.95 -0.08 -8.57
CA TYR A 32 -4.27 -0.96 -7.62
C TYR A 32 -2.76 -1.03 -7.86
N LYS A 33 -2.32 -1.17 -9.12
CA LYS A 33 -0.88 -1.17 -9.48
C LYS A 33 -0.22 0.14 -9.08
N GLN A 34 -0.88 1.29 -9.32
CA GLN A 34 -0.36 2.60 -8.93
C GLN A 34 -0.18 2.70 -7.40
N TYR A 35 -1.17 2.30 -6.61
CA TYR A 35 -1.04 2.28 -5.15
C TYR A 35 0.04 1.32 -4.67
N ARG A 36 0.18 0.17 -5.33
CA ARG A 36 1.22 -0.82 -5.02
C ARG A 36 2.62 -0.31 -5.36
N ALA A 37 2.79 0.47 -6.42
CA ALA A 37 4.06 1.14 -6.73
C ALA A 37 4.42 2.15 -5.62
N VAL A 38 3.45 2.95 -5.16
CA VAL A 38 3.65 3.87 -4.03
C VAL A 38 4.04 3.15 -2.75
N GLU A 39 3.45 1.97 -2.47
CA GLU A 39 3.83 1.11 -1.35
C GLU A 39 5.27 0.63 -1.45
N ILE A 40 5.68 0.12 -2.62
CA ILE A 40 7.05 -0.36 -2.87
C ILE A 40 8.05 0.77 -2.66
N HIS A 41 7.81 1.93 -3.26
CA HIS A 41 8.67 3.11 -3.05
C HIS A 41 8.74 3.51 -1.58
N SER A 42 7.62 3.45 -0.85
CA SER A 42 7.61 3.77 0.57
C SER A 42 8.39 2.75 1.41
N ARG A 43 8.34 1.46 1.08
CA ARG A 43 9.18 0.42 1.72
C ARG A 43 10.67 0.68 1.50
N ILE A 44 11.05 0.99 0.26
CA ILE A 44 12.45 1.33 -0.08
C ILE A 44 12.91 2.54 0.73
N ARG A 45 12.08 3.60 0.81
CA ARG A 45 12.40 4.80 1.60
C ARG A 45 12.55 4.50 3.10
N ILE A 46 11.67 3.67 3.68
CA ILE A 46 11.80 3.23 5.08
C ILE A 46 13.11 2.45 5.28
N SER A 47 13.41 1.51 4.38
CA SER A 47 14.65 0.74 4.44
C SER A 47 15.87 1.67 4.40
N LEU A 48 15.86 2.67 3.51
CA LEU A 48 16.94 3.65 3.38
C LEU A 48 17.10 4.47 4.67
N VAL A 49 16.00 4.92 5.28
CA VAL A 49 16.02 5.64 6.56
C VAL A 49 16.64 4.78 7.66
N ILE A 50 16.24 3.51 7.76
CA ILE A 50 16.80 2.57 8.76
C ILE A 50 18.30 2.37 8.50
N THR A 51 18.72 2.16 7.26
CA THR A 51 20.14 2.05 6.90
C THR A 51 20.93 3.29 7.30
N LEU A 52 20.37 4.48 7.07
CA LEU A 52 21.02 5.74 7.42
C LEU A 52 21.16 5.91 8.95
N ILE A 53 20.13 5.54 9.73
CA ILE A 53 20.22 5.50 11.20
C ILE A 53 21.31 4.52 11.65
N SER A 54 21.36 3.32 11.08
CA SER A 54 22.38 2.32 11.42
C SER A 54 23.80 2.82 11.10
N LEU A 55 23.99 3.50 9.97
CA LEU A 55 25.28 4.10 9.60
C LEU A 55 25.68 5.22 10.56
N LEU A 56 24.74 6.08 10.98
CA LEU A 56 25.00 7.13 11.96
C LEU A 56 25.40 6.55 13.32
N ILE A 57 24.71 5.51 13.78
CA ILE A 57 25.05 4.80 15.02
C ILE A 57 26.44 4.17 14.91
N PHE A 58 26.73 3.48 13.81
CA PHE A 58 28.03 2.87 13.56
C PHE A 58 29.15 3.90 13.51
N GLY A 59 28.96 5.01 12.80
CA GLY A 59 29.92 6.11 12.73
C GLY A 59 30.18 6.73 14.11
N SER A 60 29.12 7.01 14.86
CA SER A 60 29.21 7.53 16.23
C SER A 60 30.00 6.59 17.14
N TRP A 61 29.78 5.28 17.01
CA TRP A 61 30.51 4.28 17.79
C TRP A 61 31.98 4.15 17.36
N LYS A 62 32.25 4.13 16.05
CA LYS A 62 33.63 4.00 15.52
C LYS A 62 34.51 5.18 15.93
N PHE A 63 33.94 6.38 15.94
CA PHE A 63 34.64 7.63 16.26
C PHE A 63 34.33 8.13 17.68
N ARG A 64 33.95 7.24 18.60
CA ARG A 64 33.50 7.60 19.96
C ARG A 64 34.56 8.31 20.84
N HIS A 65 35.83 8.36 20.42
CA HIS A 65 36.91 9.06 21.14
C HIS A 65 37.24 10.41 20.49
N ASP A 66 36.63 10.71 19.33
CA ASP A 66 36.77 12.00 18.67
C ASP A 66 35.95 13.04 19.44
N ARG A 67 36.61 14.12 19.85
CA ARG A 67 36.00 15.22 20.59
C ARG A 67 34.82 15.84 19.84
N THR A 68 34.90 15.92 18.51
CA THR A 68 33.84 16.45 17.65
C THR A 68 32.57 15.62 17.74
N VAL A 69 32.71 14.29 17.76
CA VAL A 69 31.57 13.36 17.87
C VAL A 69 30.94 13.46 19.26
N ILE A 70 31.75 13.55 20.31
CA ILE A 70 31.28 13.73 21.68
C ILE A 70 30.52 15.05 21.84
N GLU A 71 31.06 16.15 21.32
CA GLU A 71 30.39 17.46 21.35
C GLU A 71 29.08 17.47 20.55
N MET A 72 29.03 16.76 19.42
CA MET A 72 27.83 16.63 18.59
C MET A 72 26.73 15.80 19.30
N ILE A 73 27.08 14.68 19.95
CA ILE A 73 26.13 13.86 20.73
C ILE A 73 25.63 14.63 21.96
N ASN A 74 26.48 15.41 22.60
CA ASN A 74 26.11 16.22 23.77
C ASN A 74 25.27 17.46 23.41
N ASN A 75 25.13 17.79 22.12
CA ASN A 75 24.24 18.84 21.65
C ASN A 75 22.78 18.35 21.69
N ILE A 76 22.14 18.50 22.86
CA ILE A 76 20.78 18.05 23.13
C ILE A 76 19.76 18.58 22.09
N PRO A 77 19.74 19.89 21.74
CA PRO A 77 18.83 20.40 20.72
C PRO A 77 18.99 19.72 19.36
N LEU A 78 20.23 19.52 18.92
CA LEU A 78 20.53 18.85 17.65
C LEU A 78 20.05 17.40 17.67
N MET A 79 20.35 16.65 18.73
CA MET A 79 19.95 15.26 18.85
C MET A 79 18.43 15.08 18.89
N LEU A 80 17.72 15.96 19.61
CA LEU A 80 16.25 15.96 19.61
C LEU A 80 15.69 16.21 18.21
N PHE A 81 16.24 17.19 17.48
CA PHE A 81 15.80 17.49 16.12
C PHE A 81 16.01 16.29 15.19
N VAL A 82 17.19 15.65 15.25
CA VAL A 82 17.52 14.47 14.43
C VAL A 82 16.58 13.29 14.74
N ILE A 83 16.30 13.03 16.01
CA ILE A 83 15.36 11.98 16.43
C ILE A 83 13.94 12.26 15.90
N VAL A 84 13.44 13.49 16.10
CA VAL A 84 12.11 13.88 15.62
C VAL A 84 12.01 13.78 14.10
N PHE A 85 13.05 14.20 13.38
CA PHE A 85 13.12 14.10 11.92
C PHE A 85 12.99 12.65 11.44
N PHE A 86 13.70 11.71 12.05
CA PHE A 86 13.59 10.29 11.69
C PHE A 86 12.22 9.71 12.01
N ILE A 87 11.67 10.03 13.19
CA ILE A 87 10.32 9.60 13.58
C ILE A 87 9.28 10.09 12.56
N PHE A 88 9.35 11.37 12.18
CA PHE A 88 8.43 11.96 11.22
C PHE A 88 8.57 11.32 9.84
N SER A 89 9.80 11.11 9.38
CA SER A 89 10.10 10.48 8.09
C SER A 89 9.53 9.06 8.02
N ILE A 90 9.81 8.23 9.04
CA ILE A 90 9.29 6.85 9.11
C ILE A 90 7.76 6.87 9.15
N LYS A 91 7.16 7.69 10.00
CA LYS A 91 5.69 7.82 10.11
C LYS A 91 5.04 8.20 8.78
N HIS A 92 5.63 9.17 8.08
CA HIS A 92 5.14 9.62 6.79
C HIS A 92 5.14 8.49 5.74
N TYR A 93 6.24 7.74 5.64
CA TYR A 93 6.32 6.62 4.70
C TYR A 93 5.46 5.42 5.12
N TYR A 94 5.32 5.18 6.43
CA TYR A 94 4.51 4.09 6.97
C TYR A 94 3.03 4.22 6.57
N LYS A 95 2.50 5.45 6.54
CA LYS A 95 1.11 5.73 6.10
C LYS A 95 0.80 5.16 4.71
N ASN A 96 1.81 5.07 3.85
CA ASN A 96 1.64 4.60 2.48
C ASN A 96 1.72 3.08 2.33
N LEU A 97 2.17 2.32 3.34
CA LEU A 97 2.46 0.87 3.24
C LEU A 97 1.25 -0.03 2.98
N PHE A 98 0.03 0.47 3.20
CA PHE A 98 -1.21 -0.30 3.10
C PHE A 98 -2.25 0.35 2.18
N LYS A 99 -1.84 1.32 1.34
CA LYS A 99 -2.74 2.01 0.41
C LYS A 99 -3.41 1.06 -0.58
N SER A 100 -2.69 0.11 -1.16
CA SER A 100 -3.22 -0.87 -2.13
C SER A 100 -4.25 -1.79 -1.47
N LYS A 101 -3.95 -2.28 -0.26
CA LYS A 101 -4.87 -3.14 0.51
C LYS A 101 -6.11 -2.37 0.98
N SER A 102 -5.94 -1.12 1.41
CA SER A 102 -7.04 -0.24 1.81
C SER A 102 -7.93 0.08 0.61
N TYR A 103 -7.34 0.30 -0.56
CA TYR A 103 -8.05 0.54 -1.81
C TYR A 103 -8.93 -0.65 -2.17
N ILE A 104 -8.39 -1.88 -2.25
CA ILE A 104 -9.21 -3.09 -2.52
C ILE A 104 -10.31 -3.27 -1.48
N ARG A 105 -10.00 -3.05 -0.20
CA ARG A 105 -11.00 -3.17 0.87
C ARG A 105 -12.13 -2.14 0.71
N SER A 106 -11.80 -0.91 0.36
CA SER A 106 -12.79 0.15 0.12
C SER A 106 -13.62 -0.15 -1.13
N LEU A 107 -12.96 -0.56 -2.21
CA LEU A 107 -13.59 -0.93 -3.47
C LEU A 107 -14.58 -2.09 -3.27
N ASN A 108 -14.18 -3.14 -2.57
CA ASN A 108 -15.03 -4.30 -2.30
C ASN A 108 -16.22 -3.98 -1.40
N LYS A 109 -16.14 -2.95 -0.52
CA LYS A 109 -17.32 -2.47 0.23
C LYS A 109 -18.37 -1.88 -0.71
N THR A 110 -17.93 -1.08 -1.70
CA THR A 110 -18.83 -0.49 -2.70
C THR A 110 -19.39 -1.56 -3.62
N LEU A 111 -18.54 -2.46 -4.14
CA LEU A 111 -18.92 -3.53 -5.06
C LEU A 111 -19.93 -4.51 -4.45
N LYS A 112 -19.86 -4.74 -3.14
CA LYS A 112 -20.83 -5.59 -2.44
C LYS A 112 -22.27 -5.11 -2.61
N GLY A 113 -22.49 -3.80 -2.74
CA GLY A 113 -23.82 -3.23 -3.02
C GLY A 113 -24.37 -3.62 -4.40
N PHE A 114 -23.50 -4.05 -5.32
CA PHE A 114 -23.83 -4.47 -6.67
C PHE A 114 -23.73 -5.99 -6.87
N ASN A 115 -23.61 -6.77 -5.78
CA ASN A 115 -23.31 -8.20 -5.83
C ASN A 115 -22.01 -8.52 -6.59
N LEU A 116 -21.02 -7.63 -6.51
CA LEU A 116 -19.71 -7.80 -7.11
C LEU A 116 -18.62 -7.84 -6.03
N TYR A 117 -17.48 -8.44 -6.35
CA TYR A 117 -16.23 -8.23 -5.62
C TYR A 117 -15.03 -8.42 -6.53
N LEU A 118 -13.93 -7.71 -6.25
CA LEU A 118 -12.65 -7.92 -6.89
C LEU A 118 -11.83 -8.89 -6.05
N ASP A 119 -11.40 -10.02 -6.64
CA ASP A 119 -10.55 -10.98 -5.96
C ASP A 119 -9.15 -10.39 -5.73
N ASN A 120 -8.70 -10.40 -4.48
CA ASN A 120 -7.43 -9.78 -4.10
C ASN A 120 -6.21 -10.58 -4.59
N LYS A 121 -6.38 -11.87 -4.92
CA LYS A 121 -5.28 -12.71 -5.46
C LYS A 121 -5.18 -12.62 -6.97
N SER A 122 -6.27 -12.87 -7.67
CA SER A 122 -6.30 -12.87 -9.14
C SER A 122 -6.53 -11.49 -9.75
N LEU A 123 -6.96 -10.50 -8.96
CA LEU A 123 -7.35 -9.16 -9.40
C LEU A 123 -8.46 -9.16 -10.46
N LYS A 124 -9.25 -10.24 -10.51
CA LYS A 124 -10.38 -10.38 -11.42
C LYS A 124 -11.67 -9.99 -10.71
N LEU A 125 -12.59 -9.39 -11.45
CA LEU A 125 -13.92 -9.09 -10.96
C LEU A 125 -14.74 -10.38 -10.92
N CYS A 126 -15.60 -10.49 -9.91
CA CYS A 126 -16.37 -11.68 -9.60
C CYS A 126 -17.77 -11.28 -9.15
N VAL A 127 -18.74 -12.16 -9.40
CA VAL A 127 -20.14 -11.95 -9.00
C VAL A 127 -20.44 -12.78 -7.76
N ILE A 128 -21.09 -12.16 -6.77
CA ILE A 128 -21.56 -12.79 -5.54
C ILE A 128 -23.01 -13.25 -5.76
N GLY A 129 -23.24 -14.55 -5.87
CA GLY A 129 -24.56 -15.09 -6.21
C GLY A 129 -24.87 -15.00 -7.70
N GLY A 130 -25.94 -15.67 -8.14
CA GLY A 130 -26.42 -15.54 -9.51
C GLY A 130 -27.16 -14.21 -9.71
N PHE A 131 -27.02 -13.58 -10.88
CA PHE A 131 -27.93 -12.50 -11.26
C PHE A 131 -29.37 -13.06 -11.23
N ARG A 132 -30.28 -12.38 -10.51
CA ARG A 132 -31.72 -12.66 -10.65
C ARG A 132 -32.05 -12.42 -12.12
N LYS A 133 -32.46 -13.47 -12.83
CA LYS A 133 -33.17 -13.31 -14.10
C LYS A 133 -34.46 -12.56 -13.76
N GLU A 134 -34.56 -11.32 -14.21
CA GLU A 134 -35.87 -10.73 -14.51
C GLU A 134 -36.47 -11.48 -15.71
#